data_AF-A0AA38NTZ3-F1
#
_entry.id   AF-A0AA38NTZ3-F1
#
_cell.length_a   1.000
_cell.length_b   1.000
_cell.length_c   1.000
_cell.angle_alpha   90.00
_cell.angle_beta   90.00
_cell.angle_gamma   90.00
#
_symmetry.space_group_name_H-M   'P 1'
#
loop_
_entity.id
_entity.type
_entity.pdbx_description
1 polymer ?
#
loop_
_entity_poly.entity_id
_entity_poly.type
_entity_poly.pdbx_seq_one_letter_code
_entity_poly.pdbx_strand_id
1 'polypeptide(L)'
;MSVLPHYAAPARLAAIGDALVGQKLRLVGRMMCYDSTTGFISLWDKEDALLVDVTLCLDPSANVWLQDNFCSIQVIGHLEKCSRELTAPELPPHLVKPPQLDTRFVLRAIRVIPAFDAEQSAWNKLAEQVRMHTDSELKSSK
;
A
#
# COMPACT_ATOMS: atom_id res chain seq x y z
N MET A 1 9.06 14.38 -26.69
CA MET A 1 9.48 13.42 -25.64
C MET A 1 8.22 12.95 -24.92
N SER A 2 7.70 11.77 -25.27
CA SER A 2 6.50 11.24 -24.64
C SER A 2 6.86 10.72 -23.25
N VAL A 3 6.48 11.46 -22.21
CA VAL A 3 6.54 10.97 -20.84
C VAL A 3 5.51 9.85 -20.74
N LEU A 4 5.94 8.59 -20.89
CA LEU A 4 5.08 7.45 -20.59
C LEU A 4 4.56 7.66 -19.16
N PRO A 5 3.26 7.43 -18.89
CA PRO A 5 2.76 7.53 -17.52
C PRO A 5 3.59 6.60 -16.64
N HIS A 6 4.31 7.17 -15.66
CA HIS A 6 5.15 6.41 -14.74
C HIS A 6 4.33 5.20 -14.23
N TYR A 7 4.77 4.00 -14.60
CA TYR A 7 4.12 2.75 -14.24
C TYR A 7 4.18 2.56 -12.73
N ALA A 8 3.10 2.06 -12.13
CA ALA A 8 3.08 1.77 -10.70
C ALA A 8 3.73 0.41 -10.45
N ALA A 9 4.95 0.41 -9.92
CA ALA A 9 5.72 -0.79 -9.66
C ALA A 9 4.98 -1.68 -8.64
N PRO A 10 4.70 -2.95 -8.95
CA PRO A 10 4.12 -3.86 -7.98
C PRO A 10 5.12 -4.10 -6.85
N ALA A 11 4.68 -3.95 -5.61
CA ALA A 11 5.51 -4.14 -4.43
C ALA A 11 4.79 -4.96 -3.37
N ARG A 12 5.59 -5.52 -2.45
CA ARG A 12 5.13 -6.21 -1.24
C ARG A 12 5.18 -5.24 -0.07
N LEU A 13 4.26 -5.37 0.88
CA LEU A 13 4.28 -4.58 2.12
C LEU A 13 5.58 -4.82 2.91
N ALA A 14 6.04 -6.06 2.99
CA ALA A 14 7.34 -6.43 3.59
C ALA A 14 8.58 -5.79 2.94
N ALA A 15 8.46 -5.22 1.73
CA ALA A 15 9.56 -4.59 1.01
C ALA A 15 9.59 -3.06 1.19
N ILE A 16 8.61 -2.50 1.91
CA ILE A 16 8.52 -1.06 2.14
C ILE A 16 9.69 -0.59 3.00
N GLY A 17 10.33 0.49 2.55
CA GLY A 17 11.47 1.09 3.23
C GLY A 17 12.07 2.21 2.36
N ASP A 18 13.21 2.72 2.81
CA ASP A 18 13.87 3.89 2.21
C ASP A 18 14.17 3.76 0.71
N ALA A 19 14.48 2.55 0.25
CA ALA A 19 14.79 2.30 -1.17
C ALA A 19 13.61 2.56 -2.12
N LEU A 20 12.38 2.51 -1.61
CA LEU A 20 11.16 2.70 -2.40
C LEU A 20 10.57 4.11 -2.28
N VAL A 21 11.16 5.00 -1.48
CA VAL A 21 10.66 6.37 -1.29
C VAL A 21 10.72 7.14 -2.59
N GLY A 22 9.66 7.90 -2.88
CA GLY A 22 9.46 8.66 -4.12
C GLY A 22 8.91 7.82 -5.27
N GLN A 23 8.91 6.49 -5.16
CA GLN A 23 8.42 5.62 -6.21
C GLN A 23 6.89 5.54 -6.22
N LYS A 24 6.32 5.38 -7.41
CA LYS A 24 4.91 5.06 -7.60
C LYS A 24 4.74 3.55 -7.46
N LEU A 25 4.00 3.12 -6.46
CA LEU A 25 3.81 1.72 -6.12
C LEU A 25 2.36 1.29 -6.38
N ARG A 26 2.22 0.00 -6.68
CA ARG A 26 0.96 -0.73 -6.64
C ARG A 26 1.08 -1.79 -5.55
N LEU A 27 0.17 -1.76 -4.59
CA LEU A 27 0.12 -2.68 -3.46
C LEU A 27 -1.24 -3.37 -3.43
N VAL A 28 -1.26 -4.56 -2.86
CA VAL A 28 -2.48 -5.26 -2.44
C VAL A 28 -2.30 -5.61 -0.96
N GLY A 29 -3.37 -5.49 -0.20
CA GLY A 29 -3.39 -5.85 1.22
C GLY A 29 -4.80 -5.79 1.78
N ARG A 30 -4.94 -6.13 3.05
CA ARG A 30 -6.21 -6.05 3.77
C ARG A 30 -6.34 -4.70 4.43
N MET A 31 -7.47 -4.02 4.22
CA MET A 31 -7.82 -2.81 4.96
C MET A 31 -8.20 -3.21 6.38
N MET A 32 -7.41 -2.87 7.38
CA MET A 32 -7.74 -3.20 8.78
C MET A 32 -8.70 -2.20 9.40
N CYS A 33 -8.41 -0.93 9.18
CA CYS A 33 -9.14 0.19 9.74
C CYS A 33 -8.97 1.42 8.85
N TYR A 34 -9.97 2.29 8.92
CA TYR A 34 -10.02 3.58 8.26
C TYR A 34 -10.38 4.64 9.32
N ASP A 35 -9.58 5.69 9.41
CA ASP A 35 -9.90 6.86 10.22
C ASP A 35 -10.38 8.00 9.31
N SER A 36 -11.67 8.30 9.39
CA SER A 36 -12.30 9.37 8.62
C SER A 36 -11.80 10.78 8.97
N THR A 37 -11.19 10.97 10.15
CA THR A 37 -10.65 12.26 10.58
C THR A 37 -9.33 12.56 9.89
N THR A 38 -8.45 11.56 9.81
CA THR A 38 -7.12 11.70 9.19
C THR A 38 -7.11 11.33 7.71
N GLY A 39 -8.11 10.59 7.23
CA GLY A 39 -8.14 10.05 5.87
C GLY A 39 -7.17 8.88 5.67
N PHE A 40 -6.75 8.23 6.75
CA PHE A 40 -5.78 7.14 6.70
C PHE A 40 -6.42 5.78 6.79
N ILE A 41 -5.93 4.88 5.95
CA ILE A 41 -6.15 3.44 6.02
C ILE A 41 -4.89 2.78 6.56
N SER A 42 -5.06 1.75 7.38
CA SER A 42 -3.99 0.80 7.69
C SER A 42 -4.11 -0.43 6.76
N LEU A 43 -3.15 -0.59 5.84
CA LEU A 43 -3.10 -1.68 4.85
C LEU A 43 -2.14 -2.79 5.31
N TRP A 44 -2.63 -4.03 5.41
CA TRP A 44 -1.93 -5.12 6.10
C TRP A 44 -1.64 -6.31 5.19
N ASP A 45 -0.50 -6.96 5.45
CA ASP A 45 -0.13 -8.28 4.95
C ASP A 45 0.69 -9.01 6.01
N LYS A 46 0.06 -10.00 6.66
CA LYS A 46 0.65 -10.79 7.76
C LYS A 46 1.17 -9.89 8.89
N GLU A 47 2.48 -9.71 8.97
CA GLU A 47 3.21 -9.02 10.03
C GLU A 47 3.63 -7.61 9.61
N ASP A 48 3.33 -7.20 8.38
CA ASP A 48 3.72 -5.91 7.81
C ASP A 48 2.48 -5.06 7.55
N ALA A 49 2.57 -3.76 7.86
CA ALA A 49 1.51 -2.81 7.58
C ALA A 49 2.07 -1.47 7.08
N LEU A 50 1.23 -0.75 6.35
CA LEU A 50 1.53 0.58 5.80
C LEU A 50 0.35 1.53 5.97
N LEU A 51 0.65 2.77 6.32
CA LEU A 51 -0.33 3.86 6.26
C LEU A 51 -0.58 4.25 4.81
N VAL A 52 -1.85 4.31 4.45
CA VAL A 52 -2.30 4.76 3.13
C VAL A 52 -3.16 5.99 3.32
N ASP A 53 -2.73 7.11 2.73
CA ASP A 53 -3.54 8.32 2.69
C ASP A 53 -4.48 8.27 1.49
N VAL A 54 -5.78 8.20 1.76
CA VAL A 54 -6.84 8.12 0.75
C VAL A 54 -7.61 9.41 0.57
N THR A 55 -7.21 10.50 1.24
CA THR A 55 -7.96 11.78 1.31
C THR A 55 -8.37 12.31 -0.07
N LEU A 56 -7.57 12.06 -1.11
CA LEU A 56 -7.80 12.58 -2.46
C LEU A 56 -8.41 11.57 -3.44
N CYS A 57 -8.63 10.32 -3.03
CA CYS A 57 -9.06 9.25 -3.96
C CYS A 57 -10.27 8.44 -3.48
N LEU A 58 -10.98 8.92 -2.45
CA LEU A 58 -12.28 8.37 -2.08
C LEU A 58 -13.39 8.99 -2.92
N ASP A 59 -14.24 8.15 -3.47
CA ASP A 59 -15.48 8.55 -4.15
C ASP A 59 -16.70 8.06 -3.36
N PRO A 60 -17.93 8.55 -3.64
CA PRO A 60 -19.12 8.16 -2.88
C PRO A 60 -19.41 6.65 -2.83
N SER A 61 -18.95 5.88 -3.82
CA SER A 61 -19.08 4.42 -3.84
C SER A 61 -18.12 3.72 -2.88
N ALA A 62 -17.09 4.42 -2.39
CA ALA A 62 -16.11 3.85 -1.47
C ALA A 62 -16.72 3.40 -0.14
N ASN A 63 -17.85 3.99 0.27
CA ASN A 63 -18.59 3.59 1.47
C ASN A 63 -18.92 2.09 1.52
N VAL A 64 -19.07 1.43 0.37
CA VAL A 64 -19.41 0.00 0.31
C VAL A 64 -18.27 -0.88 0.87
N TRP A 65 -17.01 -0.48 0.69
CA TRP A 65 -15.86 -1.26 1.14
C TRP A 65 -15.13 -0.62 2.33
N LEU A 66 -15.23 0.70 2.53
CA LEU A 66 -14.62 1.40 3.68
C LEU A 66 -15.17 0.95 5.04
N GLN A 67 -16.40 0.45 5.07
CA GLN A 67 -17.02 -0.09 6.28
C GLN A 67 -16.70 -1.58 6.51
N ASP A 68 -16.16 -2.26 5.49
CA ASP A 68 -15.85 -3.67 5.54
C ASP A 68 -14.41 -3.87 6.01
N ASN A 69 -14.24 -3.92 7.34
CA ASN A 69 -12.96 -4.26 7.94
C ASN A 69 -12.48 -5.61 7.40
N PHE A 70 -11.17 -5.70 7.16
CA PHE A 70 -10.48 -6.86 6.57
C PHE A 70 -10.72 -7.09 5.07
N CYS A 71 -11.45 -6.22 4.37
CA CYS A 71 -11.59 -6.35 2.93
C CYS A 71 -10.22 -6.20 2.22
N SER A 72 -9.99 -7.01 1.19
CA SER A 72 -8.81 -6.88 0.35
C SER A 72 -8.97 -5.69 -0.59
N ILE A 73 -7.97 -4.82 -0.65
CA ILE A 73 -7.94 -3.65 -1.54
C ILE A 73 -6.65 -3.62 -2.34
N GLN A 74 -6.73 -3.07 -3.55
CA GLN A 74 -5.57 -2.67 -4.33
C GLN A 74 -5.40 -1.16 -4.24
N VAL A 75 -4.18 -0.73 -3.95
CA VAL A 75 -3.81 0.68 -3.82
C VAL A 75 -2.72 1.02 -4.82
N ILE A 76 -2.88 2.16 -5.49
CA ILE A 76 -1.83 2.79 -6.30
C ILE A 76 -1.53 4.15 -5.71
N GLY A 77 -0.27 4.45 -5.45
CA GLY A 77 0.14 5.71 -4.85
C GLY A 77 1.64 5.96 -4.90
N HIS A 78 2.07 7.10 -4.37
CA HIS A 78 3.49 7.41 -4.19
C HIS A 78 3.91 7.16 -2.75
N LEU A 79 5.01 6.44 -2.56
CA LEU A 79 5.55 6.20 -1.22
C LEU A 79 6.33 7.44 -0.77
N GLU A 80 5.98 7.95 0.39
CA GLU A 80 6.66 9.06 1.04
C GLU A 80 7.19 8.63 2.40
N LYS A 81 8.28 9.27 2.82
CA LYS A 81 8.78 9.21 4.18
C LYS A 81 8.62 10.58 4.83
N CYS A 82 7.78 10.65 5.84
CA CYS A 82 7.59 11.85 6.65
C CYS A 82 8.76 12.04 7.61
N SER A 83 9.11 13.30 7.87
CA SER A 83 10.11 13.67 8.87
C SER A 83 9.65 13.41 10.31
N ARG A 84 8.33 13.33 10.52
CA ARG A 84 7.68 13.01 11.80
C ARG A 84 6.80 11.77 11.64
N GLU A 85 6.59 11.08 12.74
CA GLU A 85 5.60 10.01 12.83
C GLU A 85 4.18 10.58 12.59
N LEU A 86 3.39 9.83 11.83
CA LEU A 86 1.98 10.13 11.60
C LEU A 86 1.11 9.39 12.63
N THR A 87 -0.08 9.94 12.89
CA THR A 87 -1.07 9.27 13.73
C THR A 87 -1.68 8.09 12.96
N ALA A 88 -1.44 6.87 13.41
CA ALA A 88 -2.08 5.69 12.84
C ALA A 88 -3.56 5.62 13.24
N PRO A 89 -4.44 5.05 12.40
CA PRO A 89 -5.82 4.78 12.78
C PRO A 89 -5.88 3.85 14.00
N GLU A 90 -6.92 4.00 14.82
CA GLU A 90 -7.14 3.11 15.96
C GLU A 90 -7.32 1.66 15.51
N LEU A 91 -6.61 0.75 16.17
CA LEU A 91 -6.68 -0.67 15.86
C LEU A 91 -7.84 -1.32 16.62
N PRO A 92 -8.51 -2.34 16.04
CA PRO A 92 -9.55 -3.08 16.74
C PRO A 92 -9.02 -3.72 18.05
N PRO A 93 -9.77 -3.64 19.17
CA PRO A 93 -9.27 -4.04 20.49
C PRO A 93 -9.08 -5.56 20.65
N HIS A 94 -9.71 -6.36 19.78
CA HIS A 94 -9.61 -7.83 19.80
C HIS A 94 -8.32 -8.36 19.15
N LEU A 95 -7.47 -7.45 18.66
CA LEU A 95 -6.28 -7.82 17.93
C LEU A 95 -5.14 -8.20 18.89
N VAL A 96 -4.79 -9.49 18.91
CA VAL A 96 -3.82 -10.05 19.87
C VAL A 96 -2.38 -9.56 19.63
N LYS A 97 -2.02 -9.31 18.37
CA LYS A 97 -0.68 -8.84 17.98
C LYS A 97 -0.77 -7.88 16.78
N PRO A 98 -0.46 -6.59 16.94
CA PRO A 98 -0.40 -5.66 15.83
C PRO A 98 0.81 -5.96 14.92
N PRO A 99 0.69 -5.72 13.61
CA PRO A 99 1.79 -5.84 12.67
C PRO A 99 2.78 -4.70 12.88
N GLN A 100 3.92 -4.84 12.24
CA GLN A 100 4.94 -3.81 12.16
C GLN A 100 4.42 -2.69 11.25
N LEU A 101 4.14 -1.54 11.87
CA LEU A 101 3.70 -0.33 11.19
C LEU A 101 4.67 0.81 11.54
N ASP A 102 5.56 1.16 10.61
CA ASP A 102 6.36 2.38 10.73
C ASP A 102 5.55 3.56 10.18
N THR A 103 5.02 4.39 11.09
CA THR A 103 4.13 5.51 10.75
C THR A 103 4.83 6.68 10.09
N ARG A 104 6.15 6.59 9.85
CA ARG A 104 6.87 7.57 9.03
C ARG A 104 6.71 7.28 7.54
N PHE A 105 6.39 6.05 7.15
CA PHE A 105 6.09 5.72 5.76
C PHE A 105 4.60 5.84 5.49
N VAL A 106 4.25 6.56 4.42
CA VAL A 106 2.88 6.71 3.97
C VAL A 106 2.80 6.57 2.47
N LEU A 107 1.81 5.83 1.98
CA LEU A 107 1.48 5.78 0.58
C LEU A 107 0.41 6.83 0.29
N ARG A 108 0.76 7.89 -0.44
CA ARG A 108 -0.20 8.88 -0.95
C ARG A 108 -1.00 8.24 -2.09
N ALA A 109 -2.20 7.76 -1.79
CA ALA A 109 -3.00 7.04 -2.75
C ALA A 109 -3.52 7.99 -3.83
N ILE A 110 -3.37 7.53 -5.08
CA ILE A 110 -3.99 8.11 -6.27
C ILE A 110 -5.28 7.35 -6.57
N ARG A 111 -5.29 6.04 -6.27
CA ARG A 111 -6.43 5.16 -6.51
C ARG A 111 -6.47 4.04 -5.49
N VAL A 112 -7.66 3.77 -4.99
CA VAL A 112 -7.97 2.57 -4.21
C VAL A 112 -9.17 1.89 -4.86
N ILE A 113 -9.09 0.57 -5.02
CA ILE A 113 -10.22 -0.24 -5.46
C ILE A 113 -10.36 -1.48 -4.59
N PRO A 114 -11.59 -1.94 -4.34
CA PRO A 114 -11.79 -3.24 -3.73
C PRO A 114 -11.22 -4.34 -4.62
N ALA A 115 -10.65 -5.35 -3.98
CA ALA A 115 -9.97 -6.48 -4.61
C ALA A 115 -10.33 -7.76 -3.83
N PHE A 116 -11.63 -7.98 -3.61
CA PHE A 116 -12.16 -9.04 -2.73
C PHE A 116 -11.60 -10.44 -3.02
N ASP A 117 -11.35 -10.75 -4.30
CA ASP A 117 -10.82 -12.05 -4.74
C ASP A 117 -9.29 -12.09 -4.90
N ALA A 118 -8.60 -10.99 -4.61
CA ALA A 118 -7.15 -10.93 -4.77
C ALA A 118 -6.46 -11.71 -3.65
N GLU A 119 -5.84 -12.83 -4.03
CA GLU A 119 -5.01 -13.58 -3.11
C GLU A 119 -3.67 -12.87 -2.88
N GLN A 120 -3.43 -12.44 -1.65
CA GLN A 120 -2.19 -11.78 -1.24
C GLN A 120 -0.92 -12.59 -1.59
N SER A 121 -1.01 -13.92 -1.50
CA SER A 121 0.11 -14.81 -1.81
C SER A 121 0.49 -14.77 -3.29
N ALA A 122 -0.51 -14.71 -4.18
CA ALA A 122 -0.31 -14.60 -5.62
C ALA A 122 0.27 -13.22 -5.98
N TRP A 123 -0.24 -12.15 -5.34
CA TRP A 123 0.30 -10.80 -5.50
C TRP A 123 1.78 -10.74 -5.11
N ASN A 124 2.14 -11.28 -3.96
CA ASN A 124 3.52 -11.26 -3.46
C ASN A 124 4.49 -11.99 -4.39
N LYS A 125 4.07 -13.13 -4.97
CA LYS A 125 4.88 -13.85 -5.97
C LYS A 125 5.09 -13.01 -7.23
N LEU A 126 4.03 -12.37 -7.74
CA LEU A 126 4.10 -11.51 -8.92
C LEU A 126 5.04 -10.32 -8.68
N ALA A 127 4.86 -9.60 -7.57
CA ALA A 127 5.69 -8.44 -7.24
C ALA A 127 7.18 -8.81 -7.15
N GLU A 128 7.49 -9.98 -6.58
CA GLU A 128 8.86 -10.47 -6.50
C GLU A 128 9.43 -10.81 -7.89
N GLN A 129 8.67 -11.49 -8.74
CA GLN A 129 9.10 -11.83 -10.11
C GLN A 129 9.41 -10.58 -10.94
N VAL A 130 8.54 -9.55 -10.87
CA VAL A 130 8.73 -8.29 -11.59
C VAL A 130 9.98 -7.56 -11.09
N ARG A 131 10.21 -7.55 -9.77
CA ARG A 131 11.42 -6.96 -9.16
C ARG A 131 12.69 -7.64 -9.69
N MET A 132 12.73 -8.98 -9.67
CA MET A 132 13.88 -9.75 -10.15
C MET A 132 14.16 -9.53 -11.64
N HIS A 133 13.11 -9.44 -12.46
CA HIS A 133 13.26 -9.15 -13.90
C HIS A 133 13.88 -7.78 -14.14
N THR A 134 13.35 -6.75 -13.47
CA THR A 134 13.84 -5.36 -13.59
C THR A 134 15.31 -5.26 -13.18
N ASP A 135 15.71 -5.91 -12.09
CA ASP A 135 17.10 -5.93 -11.61
C ASP A 135 18.06 -6.63 -12.59
N SER A 136 17.56 -7.63 -13.34
CA SER A 136 18.36 -8.36 -14.34
C SER A 136 18.64 -7.53 -15.60
N GLU A 137 17.65 -6.76 -16.07
CA GLU A 137 17.79 -5.88 -17.24
C GLU A 137 18.75 -4.72 -16.96
N LEU A 138 18.70 -4.17 -15.73
CA LEU A 138 19.61 -3.12 -15.26
C LEU A 138 21.07 -3.59 -15.19
N LYS A 139 21.30 -4.87 -14.89
CA LYS A 139 22.65 -5.46 -14.84
C LYS A 139 23.20 -5.83 -16.22
N SER A 140 22.36 -6.17 -17.18
CA SER A 140 22.78 -6.49 -18.55
C SER A 140 23.06 -5.26 -19.43
N SER A 141 22.64 -4.07 -18.98
CA SER A 141 22.80 -2.79 -19.71
C SER A 141 24.01 -1.96 -19.23
N LYS A 142 24.86 -2.53 -18.37
CA LYS A 142 26.11 -1.95 -17.88
C LYS A 142 27.28 -2.83 -18.31
#